data_AF-A0ABD2MPV8-F1
#
_entry.id   AF-A0ABD2MPV8-F1
#
_cell.length_a   1.000
_cell.length_b   1.000
_cell.length_c   1.000
_cell.angle_alpha   90.00
_cell.angle_beta   90.00
_cell.angle_gamma   90.00
#
_symmetry.space_group_name_H-M   'P 1'
#
loop_
_entity.id
_entity.type
_entity.pdbx_description
1 polymer ?
#
loop_
_entity_poly.entity_id
_entity_poly.type
_entity_poly.pdbx_seq_one_letter_code
_entity_poly.pdbx_strand_id
1 'polypeptide(L)'
;MYADDTNNVTSSQFLESFMLVADQAYTAVKEWCYENRLCLNMNKTECVVFHTDRPVKCAPPSILVQDSNILISESTKFLGLQLDANMKWRTHVEGSLNTVMYSFNVLKHHVDANTLRIVYFSNFESLVNYGVAFSHELFGVM
;
A
#
# COMPACT_ATOMS: atom_id res chain seq x y z
N MET A 1 -3.59 11.86 0.13
CA MET A 1 -3.24 12.40 -1.20
C MET A 1 -1.78 12.81 -1.20
N TYR A 2 -1.01 12.39 -2.20
CA TYR A 2 0.39 12.76 -2.38
C TYR A 2 0.65 12.98 -3.87
N ALA A 3 1.10 14.18 -4.26
CA ALA A 3 1.21 14.58 -5.67
C ALA A 3 -0.10 14.30 -6.46
N ASP A 4 -0.04 13.49 -7.51
CA ASP A 4 -1.20 13.03 -8.30
C ASP A 4 -1.86 11.75 -7.75
N ASP A 5 -1.18 11.03 -6.85
CA ASP A 5 -1.72 9.83 -6.22
C ASP A 5 -2.76 10.19 -5.15
N THR A 6 -3.98 9.72 -5.37
CA THR A 6 -5.09 9.88 -4.44
C THR A 6 -5.47 8.53 -3.85
N ASN A 7 -5.56 8.48 -2.53
CA ASN A 7 -5.96 7.30 -1.79
C ASN A 7 -7.19 7.63 -0.93
N ASN A 8 -8.09 6.66 -0.79
CA ASN A 8 -9.27 6.77 0.03
C ASN A 8 -9.33 5.55 0.97
N VAL A 9 -9.48 5.81 2.27
CA VAL A 9 -9.50 4.77 3.30
C VAL A 9 -10.86 4.82 3.98
N THR A 10 -11.56 3.69 3.96
CA THR A 10 -12.89 3.55 4.53
C THR A 10 -12.94 2.30 5.40
N SER A 11 -13.54 2.37 6.58
CA SER A 11 -13.74 1.24 7.48
C SER A 11 -15.22 0.96 7.70
N SER A 12 -15.56 -0.32 7.86
CA SER A 12 -16.93 -0.77 8.15
C SER A 12 -16.88 -2.13 8.86
N GLN A 13 -17.84 -2.37 9.74
CA GLN A 13 -17.96 -3.63 10.50
C GLN A 13 -18.41 -4.80 9.61
N PHE A 14 -19.17 -4.51 8.56
CA PHE A 14 -19.76 -5.51 7.67
C PHE A 14 -19.33 -5.27 6.23
N LEU A 15 -19.17 -6.36 5.49
CA LEU A 15 -18.71 -6.32 4.10
C LEU A 15 -19.70 -5.60 3.18
N GLU A 16 -21.00 -5.81 3.36
CA GLU A 16 -22.03 -5.12 2.56
C GLU A 16 -22.01 -3.60 2.78
N SER A 17 -21.95 -3.18 4.04
CA SER A 17 -21.78 -1.77 4.40
C SER A 17 -20.45 -1.21 3.89
N PHE A 18 -19.38 -2.01 3.89
CA PHE A 18 -18.09 -1.62 3.31
C PHE A 18 -18.20 -1.36 1.81
N MET A 19 -18.87 -2.24 1.06
CA MET A 19 -19.07 -2.05 -0.38
C MET A 19 -19.87 -0.78 -0.68
N LEU A 20 -20.94 -0.52 0.08
CA LEU A 20 -21.74 0.69 -0.08
C LEU A 20 -20.92 1.95 0.19
N VAL A 21 -20.14 1.97 1.28
CA VAL A 21 -19.29 3.11 1.62
C VAL A 21 -18.19 3.31 0.59
N ALA A 22 -17.56 2.22 0.10
CA ALA A 22 -16.55 2.29 -0.94
C ALA A 22 -17.12 2.86 -2.26
N ASP A 23 -18.33 2.47 -2.66
CA ASP A 23 -19.00 2.98 -3.86
C ASP A 23 -19.34 4.48 -3.75
N GLN A 24 -19.88 4.89 -2.59
CA GLN A 24 -20.14 6.31 -2.31
C GLN A 24 -18.85 7.14 -2.33
N ALA A 25 -17.80 6.64 -1.69
CA ALA A 25 -16.55 7.34 -1.55
C ALA A 25 -15.81 7.46 -2.90
N TYR A 26 -15.87 6.42 -3.74
CA TYR A 26 -15.37 6.49 -5.11
C TYR A 26 -16.19 7.45 -5.97
N THR A 27 -17.53 7.43 -5.87
CA THR A 27 -18.40 8.36 -6.60
C THR A 27 -18.03 9.81 -6.29
N ALA A 28 -17.87 10.14 -5.00
CA ALA A 28 -17.44 11.46 -4.57
C ALA A 28 -16.06 11.86 -5.12
N VAL A 29 -15.08 10.94 -5.11
CA VAL A 29 -13.74 11.21 -5.69
C VAL A 29 -13.83 11.45 -7.19
N LYS A 30 -14.62 10.65 -7.92
CA LYS A 30 -14.81 10.78 -9.37
C LYS A 30 -15.47 12.11 -9.74
N GLU A 31 -16.52 12.50 -9.02
CA GLU A 31 -17.19 13.79 -9.19
C GLU A 31 -16.23 14.96 -8.92
N TRP A 32 -15.49 14.90 -7.80
CA TRP A 32 -14.50 15.91 -7.47
C TRP A 32 -13.42 16.03 -8.55
N CYS A 33 -12.91 14.91 -9.06
CA CYS A 33 -11.96 14.92 -10.17
C CYS A 33 -12.56 15.59 -11.41
N TYR A 34 -13.79 15.23 -11.79
CA TYR A 34 -14.47 15.82 -12.94
C TYR A 34 -14.66 17.34 -12.81
N GLU A 35 -15.14 17.80 -11.66
CA GLU A 35 -15.31 19.24 -11.37
C GLU A 35 -13.99 20.01 -11.44
N ASN A 36 -12.89 19.37 -11.03
CA ASN A 36 -11.54 19.94 -11.07
C ASN A 36 -10.80 19.69 -12.39
N ARG A 37 -11.49 19.19 -13.43
CA ARG A 37 -10.92 18.89 -14.76
C ARG A 37 -9.78 17.87 -14.72
N LEU A 38 -9.85 16.93 -13.77
CA LEU A 38 -8.97 15.79 -13.62
C LEU A 38 -9.66 14.53 -14.15
N CYS A 39 -8.88 13.62 -14.72
CA CYS A 39 -9.36 12.31 -15.15
C CYS A 39 -8.77 11.23 -14.26
N LEU A 40 -9.64 10.41 -13.64
CA LEU A 40 -9.19 9.25 -12.86
C LEU A 40 -8.61 8.19 -13.80
N ASN A 41 -7.41 7.67 -13.48
CA ASN A 41 -6.80 6.61 -14.27
C ASN A 41 -7.27 5.24 -13.78
N MET A 42 -8.33 4.73 -14.41
CA MET A 42 -8.93 3.44 -14.07
C MET A 42 -7.94 2.27 -14.12
N ASN A 43 -6.98 2.29 -15.04
CA ASN A 43 -5.99 1.22 -15.20
C ASN A 43 -4.98 1.17 -14.04
N LYS A 44 -4.83 2.28 -13.29
CA LYS A 44 -3.96 2.37 -12.12
C LYS A 44 -4.72 2.35 -10.80
N THR A 45 -6.06 2.36 -10.85
CA THR A 45 -6.89 2.40 -9.64
C THR A 45 -7.00 0.97 -9.09
N GLU A 46 -6.46 0.76 -7.90
CA GLU A 46 -6.51 -0.53 -7.21
C GLU A 46 -7.35 -0.42 -5.94
N CYS A 47 -8.03 -1.51 -5.58
CA CYS A 47 -8.68 -1.65 -4.28
C CYS A 47 -7.95 -2.73 -3.48
N VAL A 48 -7.67 -2.45 -2.21
CA VAL A 48 -7.13 -3.42 -1.27
C VAL A 48 -8.06 -3.47 -0.07
N VAL A 49 -8.49 -4.69 0.27
CA VAL A 49 -9.32 -4.93 1.45
C VAL A 49 -8.42 -5.42 2.57
N PHE A 50 -8.11 -4.54 3.53
CA PHE A 50 -7.28 -4.92 4.65
C PHE A 50 -8.04 -5.80 5.65
N HIS A 51 -7.41 -6.89 6.09
CA HIS A 51 -7.98 -7.80 7.06
C HIS A 51 -6.90 -8.40 7.98
N THR A 52 -7.32 -8.94 9.12
CA THR A 52 -6.43 -9.68 10.01
C THR A 52 -6.35 -11.16 9.59
N ASP A 53 -5.61 -12.00 10.32
CA ASP A 53 -5.48 -13.44 10.06
C ASP A 53 -6.79 -14.23 10.06
N ARG A 54 -7.90 -13.59 10.43
CA ARG A 54 -9.23 -14.14 10.22
C ARG A 54 -9.60 -13.86 8.76
N PRO A 55 -9.60 -14.87 7.87
CA PRO A 55 -9.94 -14.65 6.48
C PRO A 55 -11.35 -14.06 6.41
N VAL A 56 -11.49 -12.98 5.65
CA VAL A 56 -12.82 -12.50 5.24
C VAL A 56 -13.36 -13.57 4.30
N LYS A 57 -14.11 -14.53 4.85
CA LYS A 57 -14.60 -15.72 4.12
C LYS A 57 -15.45 -15.39 2.89
N CYS A 58 -15.75 -14.11 2.64
CA CYS A 58 -16.69 -13.65 1.64
C CYS A 58 -16.26 -12.39 0.89
N ALA A 59 -15.00 -11.94 0.97
CA ALA A 59 -14.58 -10.78 0.17
C ALA A 59 -14.70 -11.14 -1.33
N PRO A 60 -15.44 -10.34 -2.13
CA PRO A 60 -15.57 -10.62 -3.55
C PRO A 60 -14.20 -10.44 -4.24
N PRO A 61 -13.96 -11.07 -5.40
CA PRO A 61 -12.72 -10.90 -6.15
C PRO A 61 -12.59 -9.48 -6.77
N SER A 62 -13.70 -8.75 -6.85
CA SER A 62 -13.74 -7.40 -7.36
C SER A 62 -14.89 -6.63 -6.74
N ILE A 63 -14.78 -5.30 -6.74
CA ILE A 63 -15.86 -4.41 -6.35
C ILE A 63 -16.37 -3.75 -7.63
N LEU A 64 -17.65 -3.97 -7.92
CA LEU A 64 -18.33 -3.18 -8.93
C LEU A 64 -18.66 -1.83 -8.31
N VAL A 65 -18.04 -0.79 -8.85
CA VAL A 65 -18.28 0.59 -8.42
C VAL A 65 -18.83 1.36 -9.61
N GLN A 66 -20.10 1.70 -9.55
CA GLN A 66 -20.89 2.13 -10.71
C GLN A 66 -20.77 1.13 -11.89
N ASP A 67 -20.12 1.53 -12.99
CA ASP A 67 -19.87 0.71 -14.19
C ASP A 67 -18.41 0.21 -14.29
N SER A 68 -17.59 0.50 -13.27
CA SER A 68 -16.17 0.15 -13.24
C SER A 68 -15.94 -1.04 -12.35
N ASN A 69 -15.38 -2.11 -12.91
CA ASN A 69 -14.99 -3.28 -12.14
C ASN A 69 -13.57 -3.08 -11.61
N ILE A 70 -13.44 -2.76 -10.32
CA ILE A 70 -12.14 -2.58 -9.66
C ILE A 70 -11.74 -3.91 -9.04
N LEU A 71 -10.61 -4.47 -9.49
CA LEU A 71 -10.08 -5.70 -8.94
C LEU A 71 -9.59 -5.48 -7.50
N ILE A 72 -9.92 -6.41 -6.62
CA ILE A 72 -9.33 -6.44 -5.28
C ILE A 72 -7.97 -7.11 -5.40
N SER A 73 -6.92 -6.38 -5.04
CA SER A 73 -5.56 -6.88 -5.01
C SER A 73 -5.18 -7.32 -3.60
N GLU A 74 -4.43 -8.42 -3.51
CA GLU A 74 -3.84 -8.91 -2.25
C GLU A 74 -2.64 -8.06 -1.80
N SER A 75 -2.08 -7.26 -2.70
CA SER A 75 -1.01 -6.31 -2.35
C SER A 75 -1.01 -5.11 -3.29
N THR A 76 -0.56 -3.96 -2.80
CA THR A 76 -0.38 -2.76 -3.62
C THR A 76 0.92 -2.06 -3.27
N LYS A 77 1.47 -1.32 -4.23
CA LYS A 77 2.64 -0.47 -3.99
C LYS A 77 2.17 0.95 -3.73
N PHE A 78 2.48 1.47 -2.54
CA PHE A 78 2.08 2.82 -2.14
C PHE A 78 3.25 3.57 -1.50
N LEU A 79 3.60 4.73 -2.06
CA LEU A 79 4.69 5.59 -1.57
C LEU A 79 6.02 4.87 -1.28
N GLY A 80 6.37 3.89 -2.12
CA GLY A 80 7.59 3.09 -1.98
C GLY A 80 7.49 1.89 -1.01
N LEU A 81 6.34 1.71 -0.35
CA LEU A 81 6.02 0.55 0.48
C LEU A 81 5.24 -0.48 -0.32
N GLN A 82 5.44 -1.76 -0.01
CA GLN A 82 4.59 -2.84 -0.48
C GLN A 82 3.59 -3.16 0.64
N LEU A 83 2.32 -2.85 0.44
CA LEU A 83 1.27 -3.09 1.42
C LEU A 83 0.55 -4.39 1.06
N ASP A 84 0.60 -5.36 1.97
CA ASP A 84 -0.14 -6.61 1.84
C ASP A 84 -1.53 -6.47 2.50
N ALA A 85 -2.57 -7.10 1.95
CA ALA A 85 -3.93 -7.06 2.49
C ALA A 85 -4.02 -7.55 3.95
N ASN A 86 -3.13 -8.45 4.35
CA ASN A 86 -3.03 -8.96 5.72
C ASN A 86 -2.11 -8.13 6.65
N MET A 87 -1.54 -7.02 6.15
CA MET A 87 -0.61 -6.14 6.86
C MET A 87 0.55 -6.88 7.54
N LYS A 88 1.03 -7.99 6.97
CA LYS A 88 2.16 -8.76 7.53
C LYS A 88 3.53 -8.19 7.18
N TRP A 89 3.60 -7.21 6.28
CA TRP A 89 4.83 -6.52 5.85
C TRP A 89 5.94 -7.44 5.32
N ARG A 90 5.68 -8.74 5.16
CA ARG A 90 6.70 -9.72 4.81
C ARG A 90 7.24 -9.45 3.42
N THR A 91 6.34 -9.24 2.46
CA THR A 91 6.71 -8.96 1.06
C THR A 91 7.57 -7.70 0.96
N HIS A 92 7.22 -6.67 1.74
CA HIS A 92 7.99 -5.44 1.82
C HIS A 92 9.40 -5.67 2.37
N VAL A 93 9.51 -6.28 3.55
CA VAL A 93 10.79 -6.50 4.23
C VAL A 93 11.71 -7.38 3.39
N GLU A 94 11.21 -8.48 2.83
CA GLU A 94 11.99 -9.38 1.98
C GLU A 94 12.44 -8.67 0.70
N GLY A 95 11.56 -7.90 0.06
CA GLY A 95 11.88 -7.10 -1.12
C GLY A 95 13.00 -6.09 -0.86
N SER A 96 12.86 -5.30 0.20
CA SER A 96 13.87 -4.31 0.61
C SER A 96 15.18 -4.97 1.01
N LEU A 97 15.14 -6.07 1.75
CA LEU A 97 16.33 -6.81 2.17
C LEU A 97 17.10 -7.35 0.96
N ASN A 98 16.41 -7.93 -0.03
CA ASN A 98 17.03 -8.45 -1.24
C ASN A 98 17.77 -7.36 -2.03
N THR A 99 17.17 -6.18 -2.17
CA THR A 99 17.83 -5.02 -2.81
C THR A 99 19.08 -4.60 -2.05
N VAL A 100 19.00 -4.50 -0.72
CA VAL A 100 20.15 -4.09 0.11
C VAL A 100 21.25 -5.15 0.10
N MET A 101 20.89 -6.44 0.17
CA MET A 101 21.85 -7.55 0.12
C MET A 101 22.65 -7.58 -1.18
N TYR A 102 22.04 -7.19 -2.30
CA TYR A 102 22.77 -7.04 -3.55
C TYR A 102 23.89 -6.00 -3.42
N SER A 103 23.55 -4.77 -3.00
CA SER A 103 24.53 -3.71 -2.78
C SER A 103 25.58 -4.10 -1.74
N PHE A 104 25.18 -4.77 -0.67
CA PHE A 104 26.07 -5.24 0.39
C PHE A 104 27.08 -6.27 -0.13
N ASN A 105 26.63 -7.24 -0.94
CA ASN A 105 27.48 -8.27 -1.51
C ASN A 105 28.53 -7.72 -2.48
N VAL A 106 28.22 -6.64 -3.19
CA VAL A 106 29.19 -5.93 -4.03
C VAL A 106 30.19 -5.17 -3.14
N LEU A 107 29.69 -4.37 -2.20
CA LEU A 107 30.52 -3.46 -1.41
C LEU A 107 31.43 -4.16 -0.40
N LYS A 108 31.06 -5.35 0.11
CA LYS A 108 31.84 -6.04 1.15
C LYS A 108 33.30 -6.35 0.78
N HIS A 109 33.61 -6.34 -0.51
CA HIS A 109 34.96 -6.57 -1.03
C HIS A 109 35.77 -5.27 -1.22
N HIS A 110 35.12 -4.11 -1.09
CA HIS A 110 35.71 -2.80 -1.41
C HIS A 110 35.77 -1.84 -0.22
N VAL A 111 35.02 -2.09 0.85
CA VAL A 111 34.94 -1.19 2.01
C VAL A 111 35.11 -1.93 3.33
N ASP A 112 35.40 -1.18 4.40
CA ASP A 112 35.55 -1.73 5.75
C ASP A 112 34.19 -2.02 6.41
N ALA A 113 34.23 -2.73 7.54
CA ALA A 113 33.04 -3.13 8.29
C ALA A 113 32.22 -1.93 8.78
N ASN A 114 32.85 -0.78 9.10
CA ASN A 114 32.11 0.40 9.54
C ASN A 114 31.30 0.99 8.39
N THR A 115 31.90 1.09 7.19
CA THR A 115 31.18 1.56 6.00
C THR A 115 30.04 0.60 5.63
N LEU A 116 30.24 -0.71 5.71
CA LEU A 116 29.15 -1.69 5.51
C LEU A 116 28.00 -1.50 6.49
N ARG A 117 28.31 -1.21 7.76
CA ARG A 117 27.31 -0.95 8.79
C ARG A 117 26.52 0.33 8.50
N ILE A 118 27.19 1.38 8.02
CA ILE A 118 26.52 2.62 7.58
C ILE A 118 25.58 2.31 6.41
N VAL A 119 26.02 1.55 5.41
CA VAL A 119 25.20 1.16 4.25
C VAL A 119 23.96 0.37 4.68
N TYR A 120 24.10 -0.54 5.64
CA TYR A 120 22.97 -1.28 6.19
C TYR A 120 21.93 -0.33 6.84
N PHE A 121 22.38 0.56 7.72
CA PHE A 121 21.47 1.49 8.39
C PHE A 121 20.84 2.49 7.40
N SER A 122 21.62 3.01 6.45
CA SER A 122 21.14 3.99 5.48
C SER A 122 20.13 3.42 4.49
N ASN A 123 20.25 2.13 4.13
CA ASN A 123 19.47 1.55 3.04
C ASN A 123 18.41 0.55 3.50
N PHE A 124 18.59 -0.12 4.63
CA PHE A 124 17.60 -1.08 5.16
C PHE A 124 16.84 -0.50 6.34
N GLU A 125 17.54 -0.07 7.40
CA GLU A 125 16.89 0.41 8.61
C GLU A 125 16.02 1.65 8.34
N SER A 126 16.51 2.57 7.51
CA SER A 126 15.73 3.73 7.06
C SER A 126 14.38 3.36 6.41
N LEU A 127 14.37 2.33 5.56
CA LEU A 127 13.15 1.86 4.87
C LEU A 127 12.19 1.19 5.85
N VAL A 128 12.70 0.35 6.75
CA VAL A 128 11.87 -0.32 7.78
C VAL A 128 11.26 0.73 8.71
N ASN A 129 12.05 1.70 9.17
CA ASN A 129 11.55 2.78 10.03
C ASN A 129 10.49 3.63 9.34
N TYR A 130 10.65 3.89 8.04
CA TYR A 130 9.64 4.56 7.24
C TYR A 130 8.34 3.75 7.18
N GLY A 131 8.41 2.44 6.93
CA GLY A 131 7.24 1.55 6.96
C GLY A 131 6.54 1.51 8.32
N VAL A 132 7.30 1.48 9.42
CA VAL A 132 6.75 1.52 10.78
C VAL A 132 6.01 2.83 11.04
N ALA A 133 6.63 3.97 10.72
CA ALA A 133 5.98 5.28 10.87
C ALA A 133 4.68 5.35 10.06
N PHE A 134 4.70 4.88 8.82
CA PHE A 134 3.52 4.85 7.96
C PHE A 134 2.41 3.95 8.52
N SER A 135 2.76 2.76 9.04
CA SER A 135 1.78 1.85 9.63
C SER A 135 1.05 2.47 10.83
N HIS A 136 1.76 3.21 11.68
CA HIS A 136 1.18 3.90 12.82
C HIS A 136 0.16 4.96 12.38
N GLU A 137 0.47 5.71 11.32
CA GLU A 137 -0.48 6.68 10.75
C GLU A 137 -1.72 5.98 10.16
N LEU A 138 -1.53 4.88 9.43
CA LEU A 138 -2.64 4.17 8.78
C LEU A 138 -3.59 3.51 9.80
N PHE A 139 -3.05 2.89 10.85
CA PHE A 139 -3.86 2.37 11.96
C PHE A 139 -4.52 3.47 12.82
N GLY A 140 -3.96 4.67 12.86
CA GLY A 140 -4.59 5.81 13.53
C GLY A 140 -5.83 6.35 12.80
N VAL A 141 -5.98 6.01 11.52
CA VAL A 141 -7.09 6.47 10.65
C VAL A 141 -8.18 5.40 10.49
N MET A 142 -7.88 4.12 10.77
CA MET A 142 -8.83 2.98 10.69
C MET A 142 -9.61 2.77 11.99
#